data_AF-A0A7C5V9T2-F1
#
_entry.id   AF-A0A7C5V9T2-F1
#
_cell.length_a   1.000
_cell.length_b   1.000
_cell.length_c   1.000
_cell.angle_alpha   90.00
_cell.angle_beta   90.00
_cell.angle_gamma   90.00
#
_symmetry.space_group_name_H-M   'P 1'
#
loop_
_entity.id
_entity.type
_entity.pdbx_description
1 polymer ?
#
loop_
_entity_poly.entity_id
_entity_poly.type
_entity_poly.pdbx_seq_one_letter_code
_entity_poly.pdbx_strand_id
1 'polypeptide(L)'
;VPLDPPLIHSQAEQMSSAGLRVLALARLHCPAGSRELTQEMLGRRLTFLGLQGMHDPPRPEAIQAVAQCRSAGIAVKMITGDHASTAAAIAERIKPGAGLSRPTAAAELGAARDGYAVLTGASMAQVSDSDLPAVAERTHVFARMTPEQKLRLVKALQSRGHVVAMTGDGVNDAPALRQADIGVAMGITGTEVAKEAADMVLADDNFASIEAAVEEGRTVFDNLTKFIVWTLPTNVGEGMIILTGIAVAGYLPILPVQALYINMSTALLIGMPLVFERKEADIMARPPRDPAQPIMTYELFMRSGLMSILLTLGGFGLFEWANWRGMSEAQARTVAVSVVVFGQAFYLFNCRSLIRSIWSVGWFTNPWVWAGFAGMVALQMAFAYAPVMQRLFRSAPLDLPAWGMIFAVAGGIALIVAIEKAIRRRVAERKAQTARQYEK
;
A
#
# COMPACT_ATOMS: atom_id res chain seq x y z
N VAL A 1 38.75 29.46 -39.31
CA VAL A 1 37.33 29.76 -39.56
C VAL A 1 36.83 30.63 -38.41
N PRO A 2 36.18 31.77 -38.67
CA PRO A 2 35.56 32.57 -37.61
C PRO A 2 34.49 31.75 -36.90
N LEU A 3 34.37 31.94 -35.59
CA LEU A 3 33.33 31.28 -34.79
C LEU A 3 31.97 31.88 -35.18
N ASP A 4 30.94 31.05 -35.32
CA ASP A 4 29.55 31.46 -35.48
C ASP A 4 28.78 31.11 -34.19
N PRO A 5 28.76 32.01 -33.19
CA PRO A 5 28.09 31.74 -31.93
C PRO A 5 26.60 31.40 -32.08
N PRO A 6 25.79 32.13 -32.86
CA PRO A 6 24.39 31.80 -33.09
C PRO A 6 24.16 30.35 -33.53
N LEU A 7 24.95 29.87 -34.49
CA LEU A 7 24.84 28.49 -34.99
C LEU A 7 25.25 27.46 -33.93
N ILE A 8 26.31 27.72 -33.18
CA ILE A 8 26.76 26.79 -32.13
C ILE A 8 25.74 26.71 -31.00
N HIS A 9 25.18 27.84 -30.58
CA HIS A 9 24.15 27.88 -29.55
C HIS A 9 22.87 27.16 -30.00
N SER A 10 22.42 27.37 -31.25
CA SER A 10 21.24 26.66 -31.76
C SER A 10 21.46 25.16 -31.83
N GLN A 11 22.66 24.70 -32.23
CA GLN A 11 22.98 23.28 -32.27
C GLN A 11 23.05 22.65 -30.87
N ALA A 12 23.63 23.36 -29.91
CA ALA A 12 23.66 22.92 -28.50
C ALA A 12 22.26 22.82 -27.91
N GLU A 13 21.39 23.79 -28.23
CA GLU A 13 20.01 23.81 -27.77
C GLU A 13 19.18 22.70 -28.42
N GLN A 14 19.40 22.42 -29.71
CA GLN A 14 18.80 21.28 -30.40
C GLN A 14 19.21 19.95 -29.75
N MET A 15 20.50 19.75 -29.47
CA MET A 15 21.00 18.55 -28.77
C MET A 15 20.43 18.43 -27.35
N SER A 16 20.36 19.54 -26.59
CA SER A 16 19.75 19.56 -25.25
C SER A 16 18.25 19.27 -25.29
N SER A 17 17.53 19.78 -26.29
CA SER A 17 16.10 19.47 -26.50
C SER A 17 15.86 18.01 -26.84
N ALA A 18 16.84 17.32 -27.42
CA ALA A 18 16.85 15.87 -27.58
C ALA A 18 17.29 15.12 -26.31
N GLY A 19 17.35 15.78 -25.15
CA GLY A 19 17.73 15.17 -23.87
C GLY A 19 19.20 14.75 -23.77
N LEU A 20 20.08 15.34 -24.58
CA LEU A 20 21.51 15.10 -24.49
C LEU A 20 22.15 16.08 -23.50
N ARG A 21 23.08 15.60 -22.68
CA ARG A 21 24.01 16.46 -21.95
C ARG A 21 25.09 16.91 -22.92
N VAL A 22 25.15 18.21 -23.17
CA VAL A 22 26.02 18.80 -24.20
C VAL A 22 27.27 19.38 -23.55
N LEU A 23 28.45 18.97 -24.04
CA LEU A 23 29.74 19.54 -23.69
C LEU A 23 30.31 20.31 -24.87
N ALA A 24 30.79 21.54 -24.61
CA ALA A 24 31.56 22.31 -25.58
C ALA A 24 33.05 22.01 -25.37
N LEU A 25 33.71 21.55 -26.42
CA LEU A 25 35.13 21.21 -26.40
C LEU A 25 35.93 22.35 -27.02
N ALA A 26 36.98 22.78 -26.35
CA ALA A 26 37.90 23.80 -26.83
C ALA A 26 39.34 23.40 -26.52
N ARG A 27 40.27 23.88 -27.34
CA ARG A 27 41.71 23.67 -27.20
C ARG A 27 42.41 24.99 -26.99
N LEU A 28 43.35 24.99 -26.05
CA LEU A 28 44.34 26.05 -25.87
C LEU A 28 45.70 25.55 -26.36
N HIS A 29 46.43 26.36 -27.12
CA HIS A 29 47.85 26.09 -27.41
C HIS A 29 48.70 26.74 -26.32
N CYS A 30 49.40 25.93 -25.54
CA CYS A 30 50.33 26.40 -24.52
C CYS A 30 51.73 26.65 -25.12
N PRO A 31 52.47 27.68 -24.66
CA PRO A 31 53.87 27.86 -25.02
C PRO A 31 54.72 26.64 -24.67
N ALA A 32 55.75 26.35 -25.47
CA ALA A 32 56.67 25.24 -25.22
C ALA A 32 57.36 25.39 -23.84
N GLY A 33 57.35 24.33 -23.04
CA GLY A 33 57.91 24.33 -21.67
C GLY A 33 56.93 24.67 -20.55
N SER A 34 55.66 24.99 -20.87
CA SER A 34 54.63 25.23 -19.85
C SER A 34 54.27 23.92 -19.14
N ARG A 35 54.38 23.90 -17.80
CA ARG A 35 54.08 22.72 -16.96
C ARG A 35 52.80 22.86 -16.14
N GLU A 36 52.23 24.05 -16.07
CA GLU A 36 51.05 24.36 -15.25
C GLU A 36 50.01 25.16 -16.04
N LEU A 37 48.74 24.96 -15.71
CA LEU A 37 47.60 25.69 -16.24
C LEU A 37 47.22 26.79 -15.24
N THR A 38 47.39 28.06 -15.62
CA THR A 38 47.01 29.21 -14.77
C THR A 38 45.73 29.90 -15.29
N GLN A 39 45.00 30.59 -14.41
CA GLN A 39 43.79 31.34 -14.79
C GLN A 39 44.06 32.39 -15.89
N GLU A 40 45.23 33.03 -15.90
CA GLU A 40 45.62 33.96 -16.98
C GLU A 40 45.72 33.29 -18.36
N MET A 41 46.06 32.00 -18.41
CA MET A 41 46.09 31.25 -19.67
C MET A 41 44.67 31.00 -20.22
N LEU A 42 43.66 30.89 -19.34
CA LEU A 42 42.25 30.74 -19.72
C LEU A 42 41.64 32.05 -20.29
N GLY A 43 42.23 33.20 -20.01
CA GLY A 43 41.85 34.49 -20.61
C GLY A 43 42.29 34.66 -22.07
N ARG A 44 43.05 33.71 -22.64
CA ARG A 44 43.53 33.74 -24.03
C ARG A 44 42.48 33.18 -25.00
N ARG A 45 42.67 33.43 -26.31
CA ARG A 45 41.79 32.90 -27.37
C ARG A 45 41.85 31.36 -27.39
N LEU A 46 40.75 30.73 -27.00
CA LEU A 46 40.51 29.29 -27.13
C LEU A 46 40.09 28.96 -28.56
N THR A 47 40.56 27.82 -29.09
CA THR A 47 40.04 27.26 -30.34
C THR A 47 38.90 26.31 -30.03
N PHE A 48 37.67 26.69 -30.38
CA PHE A 48 36.54 25.78 -30.32
C PHE A 48 36.76 24.58 -31.26
N LEU A 49 36.51 23.38 -30.75
CA LEU A 49 36.67 22.13 -31.49
C LEU A 49 35.32 21.56 -31.93
N GLY A 50 34.29 21.69 -31.09
CA GLY A 50 32.97 21.14 -31.38
C GLY A 50 32.10 20.94 -30.15
N LEU A 51 30.91 20.39 -30.36
CA LEU A 51 29.99 19.95 -29.32
C LEU A 51 29.97 18.42 -29.27
N GLN A 52 29.88 17.87 -28.06
CA GLN A 52 29.62 16.46 -27.85
C GLN A 52 28.38 16.27 -26.99
N GLY A 53 27.43 15.48 -27.48
CA GLY A 53 26.23 15.10 -26.75
C GLY A 53 26.41 13.72 -26.16
N MET A 54 26.18 13.58 -24.86
CA MET A 54 26.08 12.30 -24.18
C MET A 54 24.64 12.08 -23.71
N HIS A 55 24.17 10.86 -23.81
CA HIS A 55 22.81 10.48 -23.42
C HIS A 55 22.87 9.65 -22.14
N ASP A 56 21.98 9.94 -21.19
CA ASP A 56 21.73 9.10 -20.03
C ASP A 56 20.33 8.47 -20.17
N PRO A 57 20.22 7.28 -20.78
CA PRO A 57 18.92 6.66 -21.04
C PRO A 57 18.22 6.26 -19.74
N PRO A 58 16.91 6.55 -19.59
CA PRO A 58 16.14 5.95 -18.51
C PRO A 58 16.13 4.42 -18.68
N ARG A 59 16.24 3.70 -17.56
CA ARG A 59 16.17 2.24 -17.55
C ARG A 59 14.79 1.78 -18.05
N PRO A 60 14.69 0.74 -18.91
CA PRO A 60 13.41 0.24 -19.41
C PRO A 60 12.43 -0.11 -18.28
N GLU A 61 12.93 -0.70 -17.21
CA GLU A 61 12.16 -1.08 -16.02
C GLU A 61 11.58 0.15 -15.29
N ALA A 62 12.32 1.26 -15.23
CA ALA A 62 11.83 2.50 -14.64
C ALA A 62 10.65 3.08 -15.44
N ILE A 63 10.67 2.98 -16.77
CA ILE A 63 9.55 3.41 -17.62
C ILE A 63 8.29 2.59 -17.31
N GLN A 64 8.44 1.27 -17.20
CA GLN A 64 7.34 0.37 -16.87
C GLN A 64 6.78 0.62 -15.47
N ALA A 65 7.66 0.74 -14.47
CA ALA A 65 7.29 1.01 -13.09
C ALA A 65 6.56 2.35 -12.93
N VAL A 66 7.01 3.41 -13.59
CA VAL A 66 6.31 4.71 -13.60
C VAL A 66 4.92 4.58 -14.25
N ALA A 67 4.80 3.81 -15.33
CA ALA A 67 3.50 3.56 -15.97
C ALA A 67 2.56 2.78 -15.04
N GLN A 68 3.04 1.76 -14.35
CA GLN A 68 2.27 0.95 -13.40
C GLN A 68 1.81 1.78 -12.19
N CYS A 69 2.72 2.52 -11.54
CA CYS A 69 2.38 3.44 -10.45
C CYS A 69 1.27 4.42 -10.87
N ARG A 70 1.35 4.98 -12.08
CA ARG A 70 0.32 5.89 -12.60
C ARG A 70 -1.00 5.19 -12.87
N SER A 71 -0.98 3.98 -13.43
CA SER A 71 -2.20 3.19 -13.62
C SER A 71 -2.88 2.84 -12.29
N ALA A 72 -2.08 2.74 -11.21
CA ALA A 72 -2.51 2.57 -9.83
C ALA A 72 -2.95 3.88 -9.14
N GLY A 73 -3.06 4.98 -9.89
CA GLY A 73 -3.46 6.30 -9.39
C GLY A 73 -2.39 7.07 -8.60
N ILE A 74 -1.12 6.65 -8.66
CA ILE A 74 0.00 7.29 -7.96
C ILE A 74 0.62 8.36 -8.86
N ALA A 75 0.68 9.59 -8.36
CA ALA A 75 1.33 10.69 -9.05
C ALA A 75 2.86 10.59 -8.89
N VAL A 76 3.57 10.37 -9.99
CA VAL A 76 5.05 10.38 -10.01
C VAL A 76 5.54 11.76 -10.45
N LYS A 77 6.43 12.36 -9.66
CA LYS A 77 7.03 13.67 -9.92
C LYS A 77 8.55 13.52 -9.99
N MET A 78 9.17 14.04 -11.06
CA MET A 78 10.62 14.00 -11.26
C MET A 78 11.27 15.22 -10.59
N ILE A 79 12.34 14.98 -9.82
CA ILE A 79 13.18 16.03 -9.24
C ILE A 79 14.60 15.78 -9.72
N THR A 80 15.24 16.77 -10.36
CA THR A 80 16.60 16.61 -10.89
C THR A 80 17.43 17.88 -10.73
N GLY A 81 18.76 17.71 -10.68
CA GLY A 81 19.74 18.79 -10.78
C GLY A 81 20.00 19.26 -12.22
N ASP A 82 19.50 18.52 -13.22
CA ASP A 82 19.71 18.84 -14.63
C ASP A 82 18.96 20.10 -15.07
N HIS A 83 19.35 20.60 -16.24
CA HIS A 83 18.63 21.68 -16.91
C HIS A 83 17.19 21.28 -17.26
N ALA A 84 16.30 22.28 -17.23
CA ALA A 84 14.86 22.09 -17.49
C ALA A 84 14.57 21.43 -18.85
N SER A 85 15.32 21.78 -19.90
CA SER A 85 15.20 21.19 -21.24
C SER A 85 15.50 19.69 -21.24
N THR A 86 16.62 19.30 -20.63
CA THR A 86 17.01 17.88 -20.51
C THR A 86 16.03 17.10 -19.65
N ALA A 87 15.63 17.66 -18.50
CA ALA A 87 14.66 17.05 -17.60
C ALA A 87 13.30 16.83 -18.28
N ALA A 88 12.82 17.80 -19.06
CA ALA A 88 11.60 17.68 -19.85
C ALA A 88 11.70 16.55 -20.88
N ALA A 89 12.81 16.47 -21.62
CA ALA A 89 13.03 15.42 -22.62
C ALA A 89 13.09 14.01 -22.00
N ILE A 90 13.73 13.86 -20.84
CA ILE A 90 13.74 12.58 -20.11
C ILE A 90 12.34 12.23 -19.60
N ALA A 91 11.61 13.21 -19.06
CA ALA A 91 10.24 13.01 -18.61
C ALA A 91 9.32 12.58 -19.76
N GLU A 92 9.50 13.12 -20.98
CA GLU A 92 8.75 12.72 -22.17
C GLU A 92 9.03 11.27 -22.59
N ARG A 93 10.27 10.82 -22.44
CA ARG A 93 10.67 9.44 -22.75
C ARG A 93 10.10 8.43 -21.76
N ILE A 94 10.09 8.78 -20.48
CA ILE A 94 9.43 7.99 -19.44
C ILE A 94 7.90 8.03 -19.63
N LYS A 95 7.39 9.04 -20.33
CA LYS A 95 5.97 9.32 -20.47
C LYS A 95 5.56 9.73 -21.90
N PRO A 96 5.56 8.81 -22.88
CA PRO A 96 5.22 9.13 -24.26
C PRO A 96 3.75 9.56 -24.39
N GLY A 97 3.47 10.56 -25.25
CA GLY A 97 2.11 10.99 -25.60
C GLY A 97 1.41 11.85 -24.55
N ALA A 98 2.09 12.17 -23.47
CA ALA A 98 1.59 13.03 -22.42
C ALA A 98 2.23 14.40 -22.67
N GLY A 99 1.59 15.23 -23.50
CA GLY A 99 2.19 16.47 -24.01
C GLY A 99 2.90 17.27 -22.92
N LEU A 100 4.22 17.39 -22.99
CA LEU A 100 4.99 18.25 -22.09
C LEU A 100 5.02 19.65 -22.69
N SER A 101 4.58 20.64 -21.93
CA SER A 101 4.67 22.02 -22.40
C SER A 101 6.14 22.45 -22.39
N ARG A 102 6.61 22.99 -23.52
CA ARG A 102 7.97 23.57 -23.61
C ARG A 102 8.11 24.64 -22.53
N PRO A 103 9.27 24.75 -21.87
CA PRO A 103 9.55 25.87 -20.99
C PRO A 103 9.52 27.13 -21.86
N THR A 104 8.47 27.94 -21.70
CA THR A 104 8.39 29.29 -22.27
C THR A 104 8.39 30.26 -21.10
N ALA A 105 8.97 31.44 -21.30
CA ALA A 105 8.85 32.54 -20.33
C ALA A 105 7.37 32.89 -20.04
N ALA A 106 6.43 32.53 -20.93
CA ALA A 106 5.00 32.67 -20.69
C ALA A 106 4.38 31.57 -19.79
N ALA A 107 5.11 30.52 -19.43
CA ALA A 107 4.71 29.50 -18.47
C ALA A 107 4.91 29.93 -17.00
N GLU A 108 5.25 31.20 -16.77
CA GLU A 108 5.62 31.82 -15.49
C GLU A 108 4.50 31.87 -14.42
N LEU A 109 3.26 31.46 -14.73
CA LEU A 109 2.16 31.42 -13.76
C LEU A 109 1.21 30.21 -13.91
N GLY A 110 1.73 29.04 -14.31
CA GLY A 110 0.96 27.79 -14.18
C GLY A 110 -0.26 27.66 -15.10
N ALA A 111 -0.31 28.41 -16.20
CA ALA A 111 -1.33 28.28 -17.24
C ALA A 111 -0.76 27.58 -18.49
N ALA A 112 -0.40 26.31 -18.37
CA ALA A 112 -0.24 25.45 -19.53
C ALA A 112 -1.64 24.89 -19.88
N ARG A 113 -2.24 25.37 -20.99
CA ARG A 113 -3.58 24.95 -21.39
C ARG A 113 -3.65 23.50 -21.89
N ASP A 114 -2.53 22.87 -22.28
CA ASP A 114 -2.57 21.53 -22.88
C ASP A 114 -1.34 20.64 -22.59
N GLY A 115 -0.60 20.83 -21.46
CA GLY A 115 0.52 19.94 -21.16
C GLY A 115 1.16 20.00 -19.77
N TYR A 116 2.00 19.00 -19.48
CA TYR A 116 2.74 18.86 -18.22
C TYR A 116 3.70 20.03 -17.99
N ALA A 117 3.65 20.60 -16.78
CA ALA A 117 4.45 21.75 -16.38
C ALA A 117 5.82 21.32 -15.80
N VAL A 118 6.87 22.04 -16.23
CA VAL A 118 8.23 21.98 -15.67
C VAL A 118 8.45 23.24 -14.83
N LEU A 119 8.87 23.09 -13.59
CA LEU A 119 9.20 24.20 -12.69
C LEU A 119 10.69 24.17 -12.37
N THR A 120 11.37 25.31 -12.50
CA THR A 120 12.77 25.41 -12.10
C THR A 120 12.88 25.88 -10.65
N GLY A 121 13.99 25.56 -9.97
CA GLY A 121 14.26 26.08 -8.63
C GLY A 121 14.23 27.61 -8.57
N ALA A 122 14.71 28.31 -9.60
CA ALA A 122 14.66 29.76 -9.66
C ALA A 122 13.21 30.30 -9.72
N SER A 123 12.35 29.65 -10.51
CA SER A 123 10.93 30.00 -10.59
C SER A 123 10.18 29.65 -9.29
N MET A 124 10.47 28.49 -8.69
CA MET A 124 9.87 28.07 -7.42
C MET A 124 10.20 29.01 -6.26
N ALA A 125 11.36 29.67 -6.29
CA ALA A 125 11.71 30.68 -5.29
C ALA A 125 10.78 31.90 -5.31
N GLN A 126 10.13 32.18 -6.44
CA GLN A 126 9.17 33.27 -6.60
C GLN A 126 7.74 32.86 -6.27
N VAL A 127 7.47 31.56 -6.13
CA VAL A 127 6.15 31.03 -5.76
C VAL A 127 5.96 31.16 -4.25
N SER A 128 4.87 31.81 -3.86
CA SER A 128 4.47 31.97 -2.46
C SER A 128 4.18 30.60 -1.82
N ASP A 129 4.38 30.48 -0.51
CA ASP A 129 4.07 29.22 0.19
C ASP A 129 2.58 28.85 0.14
N SER A 130 1.68 29.84 -0.02
CA SER A 130 0.24 29.58 -0.19
C SER A 130 -0.13 29.02 -1.56
N ASP A 131 0.59 29.42 -2.61
CA ASP A 131 0.33 28.96 -3.99
C ASP A 131 1.08 27.67 -4.32
N LEU A 132 2.19 27.41 -3.62
CA LEU A 132 3.06 26.27 -3.87
C LEU A 132 2.33 24.93 -3.88
N PRO A 133 1.38 24.61 -2.97
CA PRO A 133 0.64 23.35 -3.03
C PRO A 133 -0.10 23.13 -4.35
N ALA A 134 -0.80 24.16 -4.86
CA ALA A 134 -1.55 24.06 -6.11
C ALA A 134 -0.63 23.93 -7.32
N VAL A 135 0.49 24.67 -7.33
CA VAL A 135 1.53 24.55 -8.36
C VAL A 135 2.19 23.17 -8.32
N ALA A 136 2.48 22.67 -7.12
CA ALA A 136 3.13 21.37 -6.90
C ALA A 136 2.27 20.23 -7.43
N GLU A 137 0.95 20.25 -7.21
CA GLU A 137 0.02 19.23 -7.72
C GLU A 137 0.05 19.13 -9.25
N ARG A 138 0.04 20.27 -9.95
CA ARG A 138 0.02 20.36 -11.42
C ARG A 138 1.39 20.13 -12.06
N THR A 139 2.47 20.39 -11.33
CA THR A 139 3.85 20.26 -11.83
C THR A 139 4.35 18.84 -11.75
N HIS A 140 5.08 18.40 -12.78
CA HIS A 140 5.54 17.02 -12.91
C HIS A 140 7.05 16.88 -12.92
N VAL A 141 7.75 17.95 -13.32
CA VAL A 141 9.21 17.97 -13.38
C VAL A 141 9.70 19.20 -12.64
N PHE A 142 10.61 18.99 -11.70
CA PHE A 142 11.26 20.02 -10.92
C PHE A 142 12.76 19.97 -11.21
N ALA A 143 13.28 21.02 -11.86
CA ALA A 143 14.65 21.07 -12.37
C ALA A 143 15.51 22.08 -11.59
N ARG A 144 16.79 21.74 -11.37
CA ARG A 144 17.76 22.56 -10.61
C ARG A 144 17.25 22.95 -9.22
N MET A 145 16.74 21.98 -8.48
CA MET A 145 16.18 22.17 -7.14
C MET A 145 17.27 22.22 -6.07
N THR A 146 17.18 23.17 -5.14
CA THR A 146 18.02 23.18 -3.92
C THR A 146 17.47 22.23 -2.84
N PRO A 147 18.28 21.79 -1.87
CA PRO A 147 17.81 20.96 -0.74
C PRO A 147 16.57 21.52 -0.04
N GLU A 148 16.56 22.82 0.26
CA GLU A 148 15.48 23.52 0.96
C GLU A 148 14.20 23.52 0.12
N GLN A 149 14.34 23.62 -1.20
CA GLN A 149 13.20 23.60 -2.11
C GLN A 149 12.59 22.20 -2.25
N LYS A 150 13.40 21.13 -2.22
CA LYS A 150 12.89 19.75 -2.16
C LYS A 150 12.07 19.55 -0.88
N LEU A 151 12.57 20.03 0.25
CA LEU A 151 11.83 19.99 1.53
C LEU A 151 10.52 20.78 1.47
N ARG A 152 10.54 22.01 0.92
CA ARG A 152 9.33 22.84 0.73
C ARG A 152 8.30 22.13 -0.15
N LEU A 153 8.75 21.46 -1.22
CA LEU A 153 7.87 20.71 -2.12
C LEU A 153 7.16 19.56 -1.39
N VAL A 154 7.88 18.77 -0.60
CA VAL A 154 7.30 17.66 0.19
C VAL A 154 6.22 18.20 1.13
N LYS A 155 6.53 19.26 1.90
CA LYS A 155 5.55 19.89 2.82
C LYS A 155 4.32 20.44 2.08
N ALA A 156 4.51 21.01 0.90
CA ALA A 156 3.42 21.56 0.11
C ALA A 156 2.47 20.46 -0.41
N LEU A 157 2.99 19.28 -0.76
CA LEU A 157 2.15 18.14 -1.14
C LEU A 157 1.45 17.53 0.08
N GLN A 158 2.16 17.38 1.20
CA GLN A 158 1.59 16.87 2.46
C GLN A 158 0.47 17.76 2.99
N SER A 159 0.55 19.09 2.84
CA SER A 159 -0.50 20.02 3.28
C SER A 159 -1.83 19.85 2.53
N ARG A 160 -1.82 19.14 1.39
CA ARG A 160 -3.01 18.74 0.63
C ARG A 160 -3.53 17.35 0.98
N GLY A 161 -2.94 16.69 1.98
CA GLY A 161 -3.32 15.35 2.42
C GLY A 161 -2.73 14.22 1.56
N HIS A 162 -1.79 14.52 0.66
CA HIS A 162 -1.07 13.48 -0.07
C HIS A 162 -0.07 12.77 0.86
N VAL A 163 -0.02 11.45 0.77
CA VAL A 163 1.08 10.65 1.34
C VAL A 163 2.24 10.68 0.35
N VAL A 164 3.38 11.24 0.76
CA VAL A 164 4.51 11.52 -0.12
C VAL A 164 5.64 10.54 0.15
N ALA A 165 6.05 9.81 -0.89
CA ALA A 165 7.32 9.09 -0.91
C ALA A 165 8.37 9.93 -1.65
N MET A 166 9.54 10.14 -1.04
CA MET A 166 10.65 10.87 -1.65
C MET A 166 11.85 9.94 -1.87
N THR A 167 12.45 9.99 -3.06
CA THR A 167 13.68 9.27 -3.38
C THR A 167 14.88 10.21 -3.39
N GLY A 168 16.04 9.76 -2.90
CA GLY A 168 17.28 10.54 -2.91
C GLY A 168 18.53 9.68 -2.67
N ASP A 169 19.67 10.20 -3.07
CA ASP A 169 20.97 9.53 -2.97
C ASP A 169 22.01 10.40 -2.22
N GLY A 170 21.89 11.72 -2.32
CA GLY A 170 22.83 12.66 -1.72
C GLY A 170 22.48 13.09 -0.29
N VAL A 171 23.49 13.59 0.43
CA VAL A 171 23.34 14.30 1.71
C VAL A 171 22.35 15.46 1.61
N ASN A 172 22.30 16.08 0.44
CA ASN A 172 21.37 17.15 0.07
C ASN A 172 19.89 16.74 0.11
N ASP A 173 19.59 15.44 0.01
CA ASP A 173 18.22 14.93 0.03
C ASP A 173 17.76 14.52 1.44
N ALA A 174 18.70 14.35 2.39
CA ALA A 174 18.41 13.85 3.73
C ALA A 174 17.30 14.63 4.47
N PRO A 175 17.25 15.98 4.45
CA PRO A 175 16.17 16.72 5.11
C PRO A 175 14.80 16.41 4.53
N ALA A 176 14.71 16.22 3.21
CA ALA A 176 13.46 16.03 2.51
C ALA A 176 13.03 14.55 2.52
N LEU A 177 13.99 13.60 2.50
CA LEU A 177 13.77 12.18 2.80
C LEU A 177 13.12 12.01 4.18
N ARG A 178 13.68 12.64 5.21
CA ARG A 178 13.17 12.54 6.59
C ARG A 178 11.84 13.24 6.80
N GLN A 179 11.49 14.23 5.97
CA GLN A 179 10.21 14.93 6.02
C GLN A 179 9.09 14.16 5.32
N ALA A 180 9.43 13.36 4.30
CA ALA A 180 8.47 12.57 3.56
C ALA A 180 7.79 11.54 4.48
N ASP A 181 6.60 11.09 4.10
CA ASP A 181 5.92 10.01 4.82
C ASP A 181 6.66 8.68 4.67
N ILE A 182 7.38 8.53 3.54
CA ILE A 182 8.32 7.45 3.29
C ILE A 182 9.56 8.02 2.58
N GLY A 183 10.69 8.08 3.28
CA GLY A 183 12.00 8.35 2.67
C GLY A 183 12.58 7.10 2.01
N VAL A 184 13.06 7.22 0.77
CA VAL A 184 13.65 6.11 -0.01
C VAL A 184 15.07 6.47 -0.45
N ALA A 185 16.06 5.75 0.05
CA ALA A 185 17.46 5.95 -0.31
C ALA A 185 17.97 4.92 -1.32
N MET A 186 18.91 5.34 -2.16
CA MET A 186 19.67 4.44 -3.03
C MET A 186 20.69 3.62 -2.21
N GLY A 187 20.73 2.31 -2.38
CA GLY A 187 21.59 1.41 -1.61
C GLY A 187 23.04 1.40 -2.09
N ILE A 188 23.26 1.46 -3.42
CA ILE A 188 24.59 1.37 -4.03
C ILE A 188 25.19 2.77 -4.18
N THR A 189 24.47 3.69 -4.81
CA THR A 189 24.92 5.06 -5.10
C THR A 189 24.66 6.05 -3.99
N GLY A 190 23.77 5.71 -3.04
CA GLY A 190 23.39 6.61 -1.96
C GLY A 190 24.46 6.75 -0.88
N THR A 191 24.58 7.96 -0.38
CA THR A 191 25.43 8.30 0.78
C THR A 191 24.88 7.70 2.07
N GLU A 192 25.75 7.40 3.04
CA GLU A 192 25.31 6.85 4.34
C GLU A 192 24.32 7.79 5.06
N VAL A 193 24.52 9.11 4.93
CA VAL A 193 23.58 10.10 5.49
C VAL A 193 22.19 10.00 4.85
N ALA A 194 22.10 9.72 3.55
CA ALA A 194 20.81 9.52 2.88
C ALA A 194 20.13 8.23 3.35
N LYS A 195 20.89 7.13 3.51
CA LYS A 195 20.38 5.85 4.00
C LYS A 195 19.87 5.94 5.45
N GLU A 196 20.60 6.64 6.32
CA GLU A 196 20.18 6.87 7.71
C GLU A 196 18.96 7.79 7.83
N ALA A 197 18.72 8.63 6.83
CA ALA A 197 17.56 9.53 6.79
C ALA A 197 16.30 8.89 6.16
N ALA A 198 16.43 7.71 5.54
CA ALA A 198 15.35 7.04 4.81
C ALA A 198 14.71 5.90 5.63
N ASP A 199 13.43 5.65 5.38
CA ASP A 199 12.69 4.52 5.96
C ASP A 199 12.89 3.23 5.17
N MET A 200 13.21 3.35 3.87
CA MET A 200 13.46 2.25 2.96
C MET A 200 14.74 2.48 2.15
N VAL A 201 15.54 1.43 1.96
CA VAL A 201 16.76 1.47 1.13
C VAL A 201 16.63 0.50 -0.03
N LEU A 202 16.83 1.00 -1.25
CA LEU A 202 16.80 0.18 -2.47
C LEU A 202 18.14 -0.51 -2.67
N ALA A 203 18.22 -1.79 -2.32
CA ALA A 203 19.47 -2.55 -2.42
C ALA A 203 20.05 -2.64 -3.84
N ASP A 204 19.22 -2.43 -4.87
CA ASP A 204 19.56 -2.57 -6.29
C ASP A 204 19.55 -1.24 -7.07
N ASP A 205 19.28 -0.11 -6.41
CA ASP A 205 19.15 1.21 -7.04
C ASP A 205 18.11 1.25 -8.18
N ASN A 206 17.06 0.44 -8.09
CA ASN A 206 16.04 0.31 -9.14
C ASN A 206 14.69 0.90 -8.72
N PHE A 207 14.15 1.81 -9.54
CA PHE A 207 12.83 2.38 -9.30
C PHE A 207 11.71 1.32 -9.34
N ALA A 208 11.89 0.21 -10.06
CA ALA A 208 10.94 -0.90 -10.07
C ALA A 208 10.70 -1.49 -8.66
N SER A 209 11.71 -1.46 -7.79
CA SER A 209 11.59 -1.92 -6.40
C SER A 209 10.61 -1.08 -5.57
N ILE A 210 10.40 0.19 -5.94
CA ILE A 210 9.38 1.05 -5.30
C ILE A 210 7.97 0.60 -5.70
N GLU A 211 7.76 0.26 -6.98
CA GLU A 211 6.48 -0.25 -7.45
C GLU A 211 6.12 -1.57 -6.76
N ALA A 212 7.07 -2.50 -6.67
CA ALA A 212 6.91 -3.75 -5.94
C ALA A 212 6.63 -3.53 -4.44
N ALA A 213 7.32 -2.58 -3.80
CA ALA A 213 7.09 -2.24 -2.39
C ALA A 213 5.68 -1.67 -2.16
N VAL A 214 5.18 -0.85 -3.09
CA VAL A 214 3.81 -0.34 -3.04
C VAL A 214 2.78 -1.47 -3.20
N GLU A 215 3.00 -2.39 -4.14
CA GLU A 215 2.12 -3.55 -4.34
C GLU A 215 2.06 -4.43 -3.07
N GLU A 216 3.21 -4.69 -2.45
CA GLU A 216 3.31 -5.46 -1.23
C GLU A 216 2.67 -4.73 -0.04
N GLY A 217 2.92 -3.43 0.12
CA GLY A 217 2.31 -2.61 1.17
C GLY A 217 0.78 -2.59 1.09
N ARG A 218 0.22 -2.46 -0.13
CA ARG A 218 -1.24 -2.58 -0.35
C ARG A 218 -1.76 -3.97 0.02
N THR A 219 -1.02 -5.02 -0.31
CA THR A 219 -1.37 -6.41 0.01
C THR A 219 -1.38 -6.65 1.53
N VAL A 220 -0.35 -6.19 2.23
CA VAL A 220 -0.25 -6.27 3.70
C VAL A 220 -1.42 -5.55 4.36
N PHE A 221 -1.79 -4.35 3.87
CA PHE A 221 -2.93 -3.60 4.41
C PHE A 221 -4.27 -4.33 4.20
N ASP A 222 -4.51 -4.89 3.01
CA ASP A 222 -5.72 -5.68 2.72
C ASP A 222 -5.79 -6.91 3.65
N ASN A 223 -4.68 -7.62 3.85
CA ASN A 223 -4.62 -8.80 4.71
C ASN A 223 -4.80 -8.45 6.19
N LEU A 224 -4.21 -7.34 6.66
CA LEU A 224 -4.44 -6.83 8.01
C LEU A 224 -5.92 -6.50 8.24
N THR A 225 -6.55 -5.84 7.26
CA THR A 225 -7.98 -5.50 7.35
C THR A 225 -8.86 -6.75 7.40
N LYS A 226 -8.55 -7.77 6.58
CA LYS A 226 -9.21 -9.08 6.62
C LYS A 226 -9.07 -9.74 7.99
N PHE A 227 -7.87 -9.70 8.58
CA PHE A 227 -7.60 -10.24 9.91
C PHE A 227 -8.37 -9.53 11.01
N ILE A 228 -8.43 -8.19 10.99
CA ILE A 228 -9.20 -7.41 11.97
C ILE A 228 -10.70 -7.73 11.86
N VAL A 229 -11.24 -7.73 10.64
CA VAL A 229 -12.67 -8.04 10.38
C VAL A 229 -13.03 -9.47 10.77
N TRP A 230 -12.06 -10.38 10.77
CA TRP A 230 -12.21 -11.76 11.18
C TRP A 230 -12.10 -11.96 12.71
N THR A 231 -11.14 -11.31 13.37
CA THR A 231 -10.86 -11.46 14.81
C THR A 231 -11.81 -10.67 15.71
N LEU A 232 -12.14 -9.43 15.33
CA LEU A 232 -12.92 -8.51 16.17
C LEU A 232 -14.32 -9.07 16.51
N PRO A 233 -15.09 -9.64 15.56
CA PRO A 233 -16.42 -10.15 15.85
C PRO A 233 -16.42 -11.33 16.82
N THR A 234 -15.36 -12.14 16.82
CA THR A 234 -15.19 -13.27 17.74
C THR A 234 -15.07 -12.78 19.17
N ASN A 235 -14.20 -11.80 19.42
CA ASN A 235 -14.01 -11.23 20.76
C ASN A 235 -15.30 -10.58 21.28
N VAL A 236 -15.98 -9.81 20.43
CA VAL A 236 -17.27 -9.20 20.79
C VAL A 236 -18.34 -10.28 21.01
N GLY A 237 -18.43 -11.27 20.12
CA GLY A 237 -19.41 -12.36 20.21
C GLY A 237 -19.22 -13.21 21.47
N GLU A 238 -17.97 -13.55 21.79
CA GLU A 238 -17.58 -14.24 23.01
C GLU A 238 -17.93 -13.44 24.26
N GLY A 239 -17.54 -12.16 24.30
CA GLY A 239 -17.90 -11.26 25.40
C GLY A 239 -19.42 -11.18 25.58
N MET A 240 -20.17 -11.10 24.49
CA MET A 240 -21.63 -11.10 24.52
C MET A 240 -22.23 -12.44 24.96
N ILE A 241 -21.63 -13.59 24.63
CA ILE A 241 -22.05 -14.90 25.17
C ILE A 241 -21.90 -14.93 26.68
N ILE A 242 -20.75 -14.47 27.19
CA ILE A 242 -20.47 -14.44 28.63
C ILE A 242 -21.44 -13.48 29.33
N LEU A 243 -21.60 -12.26 28.81
CA LEU A 243 -22.51 -11.25 29.38
C LEU A 243 -23.96 -11.74 29.37
N THR A 244 -24.41 -12.34 28.28
CA THR A 244 -25.78 -12.88 28.17
C THR A 244 -25.99 -14.03 29.15
N GLY A 245 -25.02 -14.93 29.29
CA GLY A 245 -25.10 -16.03 30.25
C GLY A 245 -25.20 -15.55 31.70
N ILE A 246 -24.41 -14.55 32.08
CA ILE A 246 -24.49 -13.94 33.41
C ILE A 246 -25.85 -13.27 33.63
N ALA A 247 -26.31 -12.48 32.65
CA ALA A 247 -27.54 -11.69 32.78
C ALA A 247 -28.82 -12.55 32.76
N VAL A 248 -28.88 -13.57 31.91
CA VAL A 248 -30.08 -14.39 31.70
C VAL A 248 -30.14 -15.56 32.67
N ALA A 249 -29.00 -16.19 32.94
CA ALA A 249 -28.99 -17.51 33.57
C ALA A 249 -28.07 -17.61 34.80
N GLY A 250 -27.30 -16.57 35.11
CA GLY A 250 -26.47 -16.50 36.32
C GLY A 250 -25.24 -17.43 36.30
N TYR A 251 -24.87 -17.99 35.15
CA TYR A 251 -23.68 -18.83 34.98
C TYR A 251 -22.81 -18.37 33.81
N LEU A 252 -21.62 -18.95 33.72
CA LEU A 252 -20.63 -18.67 32.67
C LEU A 252 -20.68 -19.76 31.59
N PRO A 253 -21.24 -19.47 30.38
CA PRO A 253 -21.25 -20.41 29.26
C PRO A 253 -19.86 -20.70 28.71
N ILE A 254 -18.93 -19.74 28.89
CA ILE A 254 -17.51 -19.86 28.55
C ILE A 254 -16.71 -19.40 29.76
N LEU A 255 -15.76 -20.22 30.21
CA LEU A 255 -14.84 -19.88 31.30
C LEU A 255 -13.69 -18.99 30.81
N PRO A 256 -13.09 -18.15 31.67
CA PRO A 256 -11.94 -17.33 31.27
C PRO A 256 -10.77 -18.14 30.67
N VAL A 257 -10.50 -19.35 31.19
CA VAL A 257 -9.46 -20.23 30.64
C VAL A 257 -9.83 -20.78 29.26
N GLN A 258 -11.12 -21.00 28.99
CA GLN A 258 -11.62 -21.42 27.69
C GLN A 258 -11.59 -20.26 26.70
N ALA A 259 -11.85 -19.04 27.16
CA ALA A 259 -11.70 -17.84 26.36
C ALA A 259 -10.25 -17.59 25.92
N LEU A 260 -9.31 -17.80 26.85
CA LEU A 260 -7.89 -17.76 26.52
C LEU A 260 -7.53 -18.84 25.48
N TYR A 261 -8.08 -20.06 25.63
CA TYR A 261 -7.92 -21.12 24.63
C TYR A 261 -8.42 -20.70 23.25
N ILE A 262 -9.64 -20.16 23.16
CA ILE A 262 -10.22 -19.69 21.89
C ILE A 262 -9.29 -18.66 21.25
N ASN A 263 -8.91 -17.62 21.99
CA ASN A 263 -8.11 -16.53 21.44
C ASN A 263 -6.70 -16.99 21.00
N MET A 264 -6.01 -17.80 21.80
CA MET A 264 -4.66 -18.27 21.45
C MET A 264 -4.67 -19.28 20.30
N SER A 265 -5.58 -20.25 20.34
CA SER A 265 -5.63 -21.31 19.32
C SER A 265 -6.09 -20.79 17.97
N THR A 266 -7.15 -19.98 17.95
CA THR A 266 -7.71 -19.47 16.69
C THR A 266 -6.76 -18.46 16.05
N ALA A 267 -6.13 -17.55 16.81
CA ALA A 267 -5.16 -16.61 16.25
C ALA A 267 -3.97 -17.33 15.58
N LEU A 268 -3.44 -18.38 16.22
CA LEU A 268 -2.30 -19.12 15.69
C LEU A 268 -2.68 -20.03 14.51
N LEU A 269 -3.74 -20.83 14.65
CA LEU A 269 -4.06 -21.86 13.67
C LEU A 269 -4.91 -21.33 12.52
N ILE A 270 -5.75 -20.33 12.74
CA ILE A 270 -6.71 -19.85 11.74
C ILE A 270 -6.36 -18.43 11.27
N GLY A 271 -5.91 -17.58 12.19
CA GLY A 271 -5.59 -16.18 11.94
C GLY A 271 -4.29 -15.97 11.17
N MET A 272 -3.19 -16.62 11.59
CA MET A 272 -1.89 -16.51 10.91
C MET A 272 -1.93 -16.86 9.42
N PRO A 273 -2.58 -17.96 8.98
CA PRO A 273 -2.71 -18.25 7.55
C PRO A 273 -3.37 -17.14 6.71
N LEU A 274 -4.25 -16.34 7.31
CA LEU A 274 -4.93 -15.24 6.63
C LEU A 274 -3.99 -14.06 6.33
N VAL A 275 -2.95 -13.87 7.16
CA VAL A 275 -1.91 -12.85 6.94
C VAL A 275 -1.14 -13.14 5.66
N PHE A 276 -0.94 -14.42 5.33
CA PHE A 276 -0.27 -14.90 4.11
C PHE A 276 -1.23 -15.16 2.95
N GLU A 277 -2.41 -14.53 2.94
CA GLU A 277 -3.32 -14.61 1.80
C GLU A 277 -2.69 -13.92 0.58
N ARG A 278 -2.92 -14.49 -0.60
CA ARG A 278 -2.32 -13.97 -1.85
C ARG A 278 -2.86 -12.58 -2.18
N LYS A 279 -2.01 -11.77 -2.85
CA LYS A 279 -2.39 -10.47 -3.42
C LYS A 279 -3.61 -10.58 -4.34
N GLU A 280 -4.50 -9.61 -4.24
CA GLU A 280 -5.68 -9.54 -5.12
C GLU A 280 -5.28 -9.04 -6.52
N ALA A 281 -5.86 -9.60 -7.57
CA ALA A 281 -5.46 -9.31 -8.95
C ALA A 281 -5.63 -7.83 -9.37
N ASP A 282 -6.48 -7.08 -8.67
CA ASP A 282 -6.75 -5.67 -8.92
C ASP A 282 -6.03 -4.73 -7.93
N ILE A 283 -5.07 -5.22 -7.14
CA ILE A 283 -4.41 -4.42 -6.09
C ILE A 283 -3.73 -3.15 -6.63
N MET A 284 -3.11 -3.24 -7.83
CA MET A 284 -2.51 -2.11 -8.55
C MET A 284 -3.46 -1.42 -9.54
N ALA A 285 -4.72 -1.86 -9.64
CA ALA A 285 -5.74 -1.19 -10.46
C ALA A 285 -6.61 -0.23 -9.64
N ARG A 286 -6.52 -0.28 -8.30
CA ARG A 286 -7.24 0.59 -7.38
C ARG A 286 -6.47 1.91 -7.17
N PRO A 287 -7.15 3.06 -6.98
CA PRO A 287 -6.49 4.29 -6.58
C PRO A 287 -5.88 4.16 -5.16
N PRO A 288 -4.95 5.05 -4.78
CA PRO A 288 -4.46 5.11 -3.40
C PRO A 288 -5.61 5.31 -2.42
N ARG A 289 -5.52 4.63 -1.27
CA ARG A 289 -6.50 4.77 -0.19
C ARG A 289 -6.37 6.17 0.42
N ASP A 290 -7.52 6.78 0.70
CA ASP A 290 -7.59 8.01 1.50
C ASP A 290 -7.18 7.72 2.97
N PRO A 291 -6.11 8.34 3.50
CA PRO A 291 -5.65 8.14 4.87
C PRO A 291 -6.68 8.50 5.93
N ALA A 292 -7.62 9.41 5.63
CA ALA A 292 -8.67 9.82 6.57
C ALA A 292 -9.76 8.75 6.71
N GLN A 293 -9.83 7.77 5.81
CA GLN A 293 -10.80 6.69 5.93
C GLN A 293 -10.40 5.73 7.06
N PRO A 294 -11.32 5.34 7.94
CA PRO A 294 -11.04 4.36 8.99
C PRO A 294 -10.83 2.96 8.38
N ILE A 295 -9.94 2.16 8.97
CA ILE A 295 -9.68 0.77 8.54
C ILE A 295 -11.00 -0.04 8.56
N MET A 296 -11.77 0.12 9.64
CA MET A 296 -13.11 -0.43 9.77
C MET A 296 -14.13 0.54 9.15
N THR A 297 -14.45 0.34 7.87
CA THR A 297 -15.55 1.07 7.23
C THR A 297 -16.89 0.70 7.86
N TYR A 298 -17.92 1.51 7.64
CA TYR A 298 -19.26 1.24 8.17
C TYR A 298 -19.78 -0.16 7.76
N GLU A 299 -19.52 -0.59 6.53
CA GLU A 299 -19.91 -1.90 6.03
C GLU A 299 -19.20 -3.03 6.79
N LEU A 300 -17.91 -2.88 7.05
CA LEU A 300 -17.13 -3.85 7.81
C LEU A 300 -17.59 -3.89 9.27
N PHE A 301 -17.87 -2.73 9.87
CA PHE A 301 -18.43 -2.62 11.21
C PHE A 301 -19.78 -3.32 11.34
N MET A 302 -20.70 -3.09 10.39
CA MET A 302 -22.01 -3.75 10.37
C MET A 302 -21.90 -5.26 10.18
N ARG A 303 -20.97 -5.73 9.33
CA ARG A 303 -20.68 -7.16 9.18
C ARG A 303 -20.13 -7.75 10.47
N SER A 304 -19.23 -7.03 11.15
CA SER A 304 -18.69 -7.44 12.44
C SER A 304 -19.79 -7.57 13.50
N GLY A 305 -20.70 -6.59 13.58
CA GLY A 305 -21.87 -6.66 14.47
C GLY A 305 -22.79 -7.86 14.16
N LEU A 306 -23.11 -8.08 12.88
CA LEU A 306 -23.89 -9.25 12.45
C LEU A 306 -23.21 -10.56 12.89
N MET A 307 -21.91 -10.70 12.64
CA MET A 307 -21.16 -11.89 13.01
C MET A 307 -21.13 -12.10 14.53
N SER A 308 -20.95 -11.05 15.32
CA SER A 308 -21.02 -11.14 16.79
C SER A 308 -22.39 -11.60 17.27
N ILE A 309 -23.48 -11.04 16.73
CA ILE A 309 -24.85 -11.47 17.07
C ILE A 309 -25.06 -12.94 16.71
N LEU A 310 -24.64 -13.36 15.52
CA LEU A 310 -24.77 -14.74 15.08
C LEU A 310 -23.97 -15.72 15.96
N LEU A 311 -22.75 -15.35 16.35
CA LEU A 311 -21.94 -16.13 17.31
C LEU A 311 -22.62 -16.19 18.67
N THR A 312 -23.18 -15.08 19.17
CA THR A 312 -23.88 -15.06 20.45
C THR A 312 -25.12 -15.94 20.41
N LEU A 313 -25.99 -15.80 19.39
CA LEU A 313 -27.18 -16.63 19.24
C LEU A 313 -26.82 -18.11 19.08
N GLY A 314 -25.79 -18.41 18.29
CA GLY A 314 -25.33 -19.79 18.08
C GLY A 314 -24.71 -20.39 19.34
N GLY A 315 -23.77 -19.69 19.96
CA GLY A 315 -22.99 -20.18 21.09
C GLY A 315 -23.82 -20.25 22.38
N PHE A 316 -24.55 -19.18 22.71
CA PHE A 316 -25.46 -19.18 23.86
C PHE A 316 -26.69 -20.06 23.60
N GLY A 317 -27.28 -20.00 22.40
CA GLY A 317 -28.44 -20.83 22.07
C GLY A 317 -28.14 -22.33 22.12
N LEU A 318 -26.99 -22.78 21.61
CA LEU A 318 -26.60 -24.19 21.71
C LEU A 318 -26.15 -24.59 23.11
N PHE A 319 -25.64 -23.65 23.91
CA PHE A 319 -25.39 -23.88 25.33
C PHE A 319 -26.71 -24.16 26.08
N GLU A 320 -27.73 -23.32 25.89
CA GLU A 320 -29.06 -23.53 26.48
C GLU A 320 -29.73 -24.81 25.98
N TRP A 321 -29.59 -25.11 24.68
CA TRP A 321 -30.06 -26.37 24.11
C TRP A 321 -29.40 -27.59 24.78
N ALA A 322 -28.09 -27.53 25.03
CA ALA A 322 -27.37 -28.61 25.72
C ALA A 322 -27.84 -28.78 27.17
N ASN A 323 -28.08 -27.68 27.88
CA ASN A 323 -28.67 -27.71 29.22
C ASN A 323 -30.08 -28.31 29.23
N TRP A 324 -30.93 -27.89 28.28
CA TRP A 324 -32.28 -28.42 28.15
C TRP A 324 -32.30 -29.93 27.84
N ARG A 325 -31.30 -30.40 27.10
CA ARG A 325 -31.09 -31.83 26.83
C ARG A 325 -30.54 -32.62 28.04
N GLY A 326 -30.26 -31.96 29.16
CA GLY A 326 -29.73 -32.57 30.37
C GLY A 326 -28.25 -32.94 30.29
N MET A 327 -27.49 -32.30 29.40
CA MET A 327 -26.03 -32.51 29.32
C MET A 327 -25.36 -31.90 30.55
N SER A 328 -24.18 -32.42 30.92
CA SER A 328 -23.42 -31.83 32.02
C SER A 328 -22.95 -30.41 31.69
N GLU A 329 -22.72 -29.58 32.70
CA GLU A 329 -22.24 -28.19 32.53
C GLU A 329 -20.95 -28.13 31.71
N ALA A 330 -20.03 -29.08 31.93
CA ALA A 330 -18.79 -29.18 31.15
C ALA A 330 -19.06 -29.50 29.67
N GLN A 331 -20.08 -30.31 29.35
CA GLN A 331 -20.46 -30.60 27.97
C GLN A 331 -21.11 -29.38 27.32
N ALA A 332 -22.03 -28.70 28.01
CA ALA A 332 -22.66 -27.48 27.51
C ALA A 332 -21.60 -26.40 27.20
N ARG A 333 -20.59 -26.23 28.08
CA ARG A 333 -19.43 -25.36 27.81
C ARG A 333 -18.62 -25.80 26.60
N THR A 334 -18.34 -27.11 26.44
CA THR A 334 -17.66 -27.62 25.25
C THR A 334 -18.46 -27.27 23.98
N VAL A 335 -19.79 -27.36 24.01
CA VAL A 335 -20.65 -26.95 22.89
C VAL A 335 -20.47 -25.46 22.58
N ALA A 336 -20.60 -24.57 23.57
CA ALA A 336 -20.43 -23.12 23.38
C ALA A 336 -19.06 -22.77 22.77
N VAL A 337 -17.97 -23.30 23.34
CA VAL A 337 -16.61 -23.11 22.84
C VAL A 337 -16.48 -23.61 21.40
N SER A 338 -17.03 -24.79 21.10
CA SER A 338 -16.95 -25.38 19.76
C SER A 338 -17.71 -24.55 18.72
N VAL A 339 -18.84 -23.94 19.08
CA VAL A 339 -19.57 -23.04 18.17
C VAL A 339 -18.77 -21.80 17.84
N VAL A 340 -18.09 -21.19 18.82
CA VAL A 340 -17.23 -20.03 18.58
C VAL A 340 -16.07 -20.41 17.65
N VAL A 341 -15.38 -21.51 17.98
CA VAL A 341 -14.25 -22.04 17.19
C VAL A 341 -14.66 -22.33 15.75
N PHE A 342 -15.70 -23.14 15.53
CA PHE A 342 -16.10 -23.54 14.19
C PHE A 342 -16.82 -22.42 13.44
N GLY A 343 -17.59 -21.58 14.13
CA GLY A 343 -18.19 -20.38 13.55
C GLY A 343 -17.12 -19.45 12.98
N GLN A 344 -16.05 -19.20 13.74
CA GLN A 344 -14.92 -18.40 13.29
C GLN A 344 -14.11 -19.08 12.17
N ALA A 345 -13.88 -20.40 12.28
CA ALA A 345 -13.19 -21.18 11.26
C ALA A 345 -13.94 -21.15 9.91
N PHE A 346 -15.27 -21.22 9.94
CA PHE A 346 -16.10 -21.17 8.73
C PHE A 346 -16.22 -19.73 8.20
N TYR A 347 -16.29 -18.74 9.09
CA TYR A 347 -16.28 -17.32 8.72
C TYR A 347 -14.95 -16.89 8.08
N LEU A 348 -13.82 -17.51 8.43
CA LEU A 348 -12.52 -17.27 7.77
C LEU A 348 -12.63 -17.32 6.25
N PHE A 349 -13.33 -18.32 5.72
CA PHE A 349 -13.52 -18.50 4.28
C PHE A 349 -14.25 -17.32 3.62
N ASN A 350 -15.15 -16.66 4.36
CA ASN A 350 -15.78 -15.41 3.93
C ASN A 350 -14.84 -14.20 4.02
N CYS A 351 -13.82 -14.25 4.89
CA CYS A 351 -12.87 -13.15 5.09
C CYS A 351 -11.66 -13.19 4.15
N ARG A 352 -11.41 -14.30 3.43
CA ARG A 352 -10.33 -14.40 2.41
C ARG A 352 -10.41 -13.32 1.33
N SER A 353 -11.62 -12.83 1.04
CA SER A 353 -11.85 -11.56 0.35
C SER A 353 -13.04 -10.85 0.97
N LEU A 354 -12.94 -9.55 1.24
CA LEU A 354 -14.01 -8.79 1.88
C LEU A 354 -15.18 -8.47 0.92
N ILE A 355 -14.92 -8.51 -0.39
CA ILE A 355 -15.85 -8.14 -1.45
C ILE A 355 -16.25 -9.37 -2.28
N ARG A 356 -15.27 -10.17 -2.71
CA ARG A 356 -15.49 -11.30 -3.62
C ARG A 356 -15.98 -12.54 -2.86
N SER A 357 -16.70 -13.41 -3.56
CA SER A 357 -17.11 -14.71 -3.03
C SER A 357 -15.94 -15.69 -3.00
N ILE A 358 -16.01 -16.71 -2.13
CA ILE A 358 -14.97 -17.75 -2.09
C ILE A 358 -14.82 -18.49 -3.43
N TRP A 359 -15.91 -18.66 -4.18
CA TRP A 359 -15.90 -19.27 -5.51
C TRP A 359 -15.02 -18.54 -6.52
N SER A 360 -14.98 -17.21 -6.43
CA SER A 360 -14.14 -16.37 -7.31
C SER A 360 -12.69 -16.27 -6.83
N VAL A 361 -12.42 -16.54 -5.55
CA VAL A 361 -11.07 -16.56 -4.98
C VAL A 361 -10.42 -17.94 -5.13
N GLY A 362 -11.23 -19.00 -5.18
CA GLY A 362 -10.81 -20.39 -5.19
C GLY A 362 -10.57 -20.95 -3.78
N TRP A 363 -11.04 -22.16 -3.53
CA TRP A 363 -10.94 -22.80 -2.21
C TRP A 363 -9.49 -23.11 -1.79
N PHE A 364 -8.61 -23.43 -2.73
CA PHE A 364 -7.26 -23.95 -2.46
C PHE A 364 -6.13 -23.00 -2.84
N THR A 365 -6.43 -21.73 -3.11
CA THR A 365 -5.40 -20.74 -3.48
C THR A 365 -4.44 -20.42 -2.33
N ASN A 366 -4.86 -20.62 -1.09
CA ASN A 366 -4.01 -20.55 0.10
C ASN A 366 -4.03 -21.90 0.86
N PRO A 367 -3.02 -22.77 0.71
CA PRO A 367 -2.98 -24.06 1.37
C PRO A 367 -2.81 -23.95 2.90
N TRP A 368 -2.23 -22.85 3.40
CA TRP A 368 -2.03 -22.62 4.83
C TRP A 368 -3.36 -22.49 5.58
N VAL A 369 -4.40 -21.95 4.94
CA VAL A 369 -5.74 -21.87 5.52
C VAL A 369 -6.30 -23.26 5.82
N TRP A 370 -6.06 -24.23 4.94
CA TRP A 370 -6.49 -25.62 5.14
C TRP A 370 -5.66 -26.36 6.16
N ALA A 371 -4.33 -26.16 6.15
CA ALA A 371 -3.45 -26.71 7.17
C ALA A 371 -3.84 -26.19 8.57
N GLY A 372 -4.12 -24.90 8.65
CA GLY A 372 -4.61 -24.23 9.85
C GLY A 372 -5.98 -24.75 10.32
N PHE A 373 -6.94 -24.86 9.40
CA PHE A 373 -8.26 -25.44 9.68
C PHE A 373 -8.17 -26.89 10.19
N ALA A 374 -7.37 -27.73 9.53
CA ALA A 374 -7.14 -29.11 9.96
C ALA A 374 -6.47 -29.19 11.34
N GLY A 375 -5.48 -28.34 11.59
CA GLY A 375 -4.85 -28.18 12.91
C GLY A 375 -5.85 -27.76 13.97
N MET A 376 -6.77 -26.83 13.64
CA MET A 376 -7.81 -26.40 14.56
C MET A 376 -8.80 -27.53 14.87
N VAL A 377 -9.23 -28.29 13.86
CA VAL A 377 -10.08 -29.47 14.06
C VAL A 377 -9.40 -30.46 15.00
N ALA A 378 -8.13 -30.78 14.76
CA ALA A 378 -7.38 -31.71 15.60
C ALA A 378 -7.27 -31.19 17.06
N LEU A 379 -6.97 -29.90 17.24
CA LEU A 379 -6.87 -29.30 18.56
C LEU A 379 -8.24 -29.22 19.26
N GLN A 380 -9.32 -29.00 18.54
CA GLN A 380 -10.68 -28.99 19.09
C GLN A 380 -11.13 -30.40 19.50
N MET A 381 -10.73 -31.43 18.75
CA MET A 381 -10.95 -32.82 19.15
C MET A 381 -10.12 -33.18 20.40
N ALA A 382 -8.87 -32.71 20.49
CA ALA A 382 -8.09 -32.86 21.71
C ALA A 382 -8.74 -32.11 22.89
N PHE A 383 -9.28 -30.91 22.67
CA PHE A 383 -10.01 -30.16 23.68
C PHE A 383 -11.23 -30.93 24.22
N ALA A 384 -11.99 -31.60 23.35
CA ALA A 384 -13.18 -32.34 23.75
C ALA A 384 -12.88 -33.72 24.39
N TYR A 385 -11.84 -34.44 23.94
CA TYR A 385 -11.63 -35.85 24.28
C TYR A 385 -10.34 -36.15 25.07
N ALA A 386 -9.33 -35.27 25.07
CA ALA A 386 -8.07 -35.55 25.76
C ALA A 386 -8.20 -35.29 27.28
N PRO A 387 -7.83 -36.25 28.15
CA PRO A 387 -8.00 -36.11 29.60
C PRO A 387 -7.26 -34.92 30.21
N VAL A 388 -6.12 -34.53 29.65
CA VAL A 388 -5.36 -33.36 30.10
C VAL A 388 -6.12 -32.07 29.79
N MET A 389 -6.69 -31.96 28.59
CA MET A 389 -7.46 -30.78 28.19
C MET A 389 -8.76 -30.66 28.99
N GLN A 390 -9.46 -31.77 29.20
CA GLN A 390 -10.68 -31.80 30.02
C GLN A 390 -10.44 -31.29 31.45
N ARG A 391 -9.30 -31.65 32.06
CA ARG A 391 -8.92 -31.15 33.39
C ARG A 391 -8.56 -29.67 33.38
N LEU A 392 -7.75 -29.22 32.42
CA LEU A 392 -7.28 -27.83 32.34
C LEU A 392 -8.40 -26.85 32.02
N PHE A 393 -9.27 -27.22 31.07
CA PHE A 393 -10.28 -26.32 30.51
C PHE A 393 -11.70 -26.62 31.00
N ARG A 394 -11.89 -27.63 31.86
CA ARG A 394 -13.22 -28.10 32.31
C ARG A 394 -14.16 -28.41 31.14
N SER A 395 -13.60 -29.02 30.10
CA SER A 395 -14.34 -29.53 28.95
C SER A 395 -14.72 -31.00 29.17
N ALA A 396 -15.69 -31.47 28.38
CA ALA A 396 -16.18 -32.84 28.40
C ALA A 396 -16.51 -33.33 26.98
N PRO A 397 -16.56 -34.66 26.76
CA PRO A 397 -16.78 -35.23 25.44
C PRO A 397 -18.21 -34.98 24.95
N LEU A 398 -18.34 -34.73 23.65
CA LEU A 398 -19.61 -34.50 22.98
C LEU A 398 -20.06 -35.74 22.21
N ASP A 399 -21.37 -35.87 22.04
CA ASP A 399 -21.98 -36.88 21.19
C ASP A 399 -22.16 -36.37 19.75
N LEU A 400 -22.46 -37.29 18.83
CA LEU A 400 -22.60 -36.97 17.41
C LEU A 400 -23.70 -35.92 17.12
N PRO A 401 -24.89 -35.96 17.77
CA PRO A 401 -25.91 -34.92 17.59
C PRO A 401 -25.42 -33.51 17.95
N ALA A 402 -24.67 -33.37 19.05
CA ALA A 402 -24.10 -32.07 19.44
C ALA A 402 -23.11 -31.56 18.37
N TRP A 403 -22.22 -32.43 17.87
CA TRP A 403 -21.33 -32.07 16.76
C TRP A 403 -22.09 -31.65 15.51
N GLY A 404 -23.13 -32.39 15.13
CA GLY A 404 -23.98 -32.05 13.98
C GLY A 404 -24.59 -30.66 14.10
N MET A 405 -25.08 -30.29 15.28
CA MET A 405 -25.63 -28.95 15.52
C MET A 405 -24.57 -27.85 15.52
N ILE A 406 -23.39 -28.10 16.08
CA ILE A 406 -22.26 -27.16 16.04
C ILE A 406 -21.90 -26.84 14.58
N PHE A 407 -21.73 -27.86 13.74
CA PHE A 407 -21.41 -27.68 12.32
C PHE A 407 -22.57 -27.06 11.54
N ALA A 408 -23.82 -27.40 11.85
CA ALA A 408 -24.98 -26.80 11.22
C ALA A 408 -25.07 -25.29 11.53
N VAL A 409 -24.85 -24.89 12.77
CA VAL A 409 -24.81 -23.47 13.17
C VAL A 409 -23.61 -22.77 12.52
N ALA A 410 -22.40 -23.32 12.61
CA ALA A 410 -21.22 -22.73 11.98
C ALA A 410 -21.37 -22.56 10.46
N GLY A 411 -21.93 -23.58 9.78
CA GLY A 411 -22.33 -23.54 8.37
C GLY A 411 -23.37 -22.47 8.08
N GLY A 412 -24.42 -22.38 8.91
CA GLY A 412 -25.45 -21.37 8.82
C GLY A 412 -24.90 -19.95 8.94
N ILE A 413 -24.01 -19.70 9.90
CA ILE A 413 -23.32 -18.40 10.07
C ILE A 413 -22.57 -18.03 8.79
N ALA A 414 -21.74 -18.95 8.27
CA ALA A 414 -20.98 -18.70 7.06
C ALA A 414 -21.87 -18.49 5.83
N LEU A 415 -23.01 -19.19 5.74
CA LEU A 415 -23.99 -19.00 4.67
C LEU A 415 -24.68 -17.63 4.76
N ILE A 416 -25.12 -17.21 5.95
CA ILE A 416 -25.75 -15.90 6.16
C ILE A 416 -24.79 -14.78 5.76
N VAL A 417 -23.52 -14.86 6.18
CA VAL A 417 -22.48 -13.89 5.78
C VAL A 417 -22.23 -13.93 4.27
N ALA A 418 -22.20 -15.11 3.64
CA ALA A 418 -22.02 -15.23 2.20
C ALA A 418 -23.17 -14.58 1.42
N ILE A 419 -24.41 -14.74 1.89
CA ILE A 419 -25.62 -14.09 1.36
C ILE A 419 -25.52 -12.57 1.52
N GLU A 420 -25.13 -12.09 2.71
CA GLU A 420 -24.93 -10.66 2.99
C GLU A 420 -23.94 -10.03 2.01
N LYS A 421 -22.78 -10.68 1.80
CA LYS A 421 -21.78 -10.25 0.83
C LYS A 421 -22.33 -10.18 -0.59
N ALA A 422 -23.09 -11.20 -1.00
CA ALA A 422 -23.69 -11.26 -2.33
C ALA A 422 -24.73 -10.14 -2.55
N ILE A 423 -25.55 -9.84 -1.54
CA ILE A 423 -26.53 -8.74 -1.58
C ILE A 423 -25.79 -7.40 -1.72
N ARG A 424 -24.79 -7.13 -0.88
CA ARG A 424 -24.03 -5.87 -0.94
C ARG A 424 -23.34 -5.67 -2.27
N ARG A 425 -22.71 -6.72 -2.82
CA ARG A 425 -22.06 -6.65 -4.12
C ARG A 425 -23.05 -6.24 -5.21
N ARG A 426 -24.24 -6.86 -5.26
CA ARG A 426 -25.30 -6.51 -6.23
C ARG A 426 -25.81 -5.07 -6.05
N VAL A 427 -25.93 -4.59 -4.81
CA VAL A 427 -26.33 -3.20 -4.54
C VAL A 427 -25.26 -2.22 -5.02
N ALA A 428 -23.97 -2.51 -4.79
CA ALA A 428 -22.87 -1.68 -5.26
C ALA A 428 -22.79 -1.64 -6.80
N GLU A 429 -22.93 -2.80 -7.45
CA GLU A 429 -22.97 -2.91 -8.91
C GLU A 429 -24.11 -2.08 -9.52
N ARG A 430 -25.32 -2.16 -8.93
CA ARG A 430 -26.47 -1.34 -9.38
C ARG A 430 -26.21 0.16 -9.21
N LYS A 431 -25.69 0.59 -8.07
CA LYS A 431 -25.36 2.02 -7.84
C LYS A 431 -24.33 2.52 -8.86
N ALA A 432 -23.31 1.73 -9.16
CA ALA A 432 -22.30 2.06 -10.17
C ALA A 432 -22.89 2.14 -11.60
N GLN A 433 -23.82 1.24 -11.94
CA GLN A 433 -24.53 1.28 -13.22
C GLN A 433 -25.42 2.52 -13.34
N THR A 434 -26.16 2.86 -12.28
CA THR A 434 -27.01 4.06 -12.24
C THR A 434 -26.17 5.34 -12.36
N ALA A 435 -25.05 5.44 -11.65
CA ALA A 435 -24.14 6.61 -11.75
C ALA A 435 -23.62 6.81 -13.19
N ARG A 436 -23.19 5.72 -13.85
CA ARG A 436 -22.75 5.75 -15.26
C ARG A 436 -23.86 6.12 -16.24
N GLN A 437 -25.12 5.93 -15.88
CA GLN A 437 -26.27 6.29 -16.71
C GLN A 437 -26.65 7.77 -16.58
N TYR A 438 -26.27 8.44 -15.49
CA TYR A 438 -26.46 9.88 -15.30
C TYR A 438 -25.26 10.73 -15.79
N GLU A 439 -24.09 10.13 -15.95
CA GLU A 439 -22.89 10.77 -16.54
C GLU A 439 -22.87 10.75 -18.09
N LYS A 440 -23.79 10.00 -18.72
CA LYS A 440 -24.02 10.02 -20.17
C LYS A 440 -25.25 10.85 -20.49
#